data_AF-A0A537WPI3-F1
#
_entry.id   AF-A0A537WPI3-F1
#
_cell.length_a   1.000
_cell.length_b   1.000
_cell.length_c   1.000
_cell.angle_alpha   90.00
_cell.angle_beta   90.00
_cell.angle_gamma   90.00
#
_symmetry.space_group_name_H-M   'P 1'
#
loop_
_entity.id
_entity.type
_entity.pdbx_description
1 polymer ?
#
loop_
_entity_poly.entity_id
_entity_poly.type
_entity_poly.pdbx_seq_one_letter_code
_entity_poly.pdbx_strand_id
1 'polypeptide(L)'
;MARAALSAPGAHRDRPDPAAQDRRRRVLRRHARDLRLPRELRANSVCGRTPPPVPRAPARAPGRRDGRHPRARYTDERGTNVSEDVAKPAREYATDEIVVEWRPSLCYHSQNCIAALPGVFDPERRPWIDVSAAGTDQIEAAVALCPSGALSTRRPNTETRVDTNDATEVRAIPNGPLILRGNLRVVGADGKELTRLQKVALCRCGQSRNKPFCDGSHKRVGFRDGPAS
;
A
#
# COMPACT_ATOMS: atom_id res chain seq x y z
N MET A 1 25.60 -27.35 -55.29
CA MET A 1 24.14 -27.23 -55.13
C MET A 1 23.85 -26.13 -54.13
N ALA A 2 22.99 -25.19 -54.52
CA ALA A 2 22.86 -23.86 -53.95
C ALA A 2 21.99 -23.79 -52.67
N ARG A 3 22.25 -22.74 -51.87
CA ARG A 3 21.51 -22.31 -50.66
C ARG A 3 20.08 -21.91 -51.00
N ALA A 4 19.16 -22.08 -50.05
CA ALA A 4 17.95 -21.26 -49.97
C ALA A 4 17.63 -20.93 -48.51
N ALA A 5 17.77 -19.64 -48.16
CA ALA A 5 17.30 -19.04 -46.93
C ALA A 5 15.87 -18.53 -47.16
N LEU A 6 14.93 -18.90 -46.29
CA LEU A 6 13.57 -18.39 -46.32
C LEU A 6 13.52 -17.07 -45.51
N SER A 7 13.24 -15.97 -46.22
CA SER A 7 13.01 -14.63 -45.65
C SER A 7 11.55 -14.48 -45.24
N ALA A 8 11.30 -13.87 -44.07
CA ALA A 8 9.97 -13.44 -43.64
C ALA A 8 9.59 -12.09 -44.28
N PRO A 9 8.29 -11.82 -44.57
CA PRO A 9 7.84 -10.57 -45.15
C PRO A 9 7.79 -9.42 -44.13
N GLY A 10 8.22 -8.23 -44.55
CA GLY A 10 8.27 -7.01 -43.75
C GLY A 10 6.90 -6.41 -43.46
N ALA A 11 6.70 -5.95 -42.23
CA ALA A 11 5.54 -5.18 -41.80
C ALA A 11 5.63 -3.73 -42.29
N HIS A 12 4.86 -3.40 -43.32
CA HIS A 12 4.67 -2.02 -43.77
C HIS A 12 3.73 -1.32 -42.78
N ARG A 13 4.26 -0.41 -41.95
CA ARG A 13 3.44 0.45 -41.09
C ARG A 13 2.97 1.64 -41.92
N ASP A 14 1.68 1.68 -42.26
CA ASP A 14 1.06 2.82 -42.92
C ASP A 14 1.22 4.08 -42.07
N ARG A 15 1.89 5.09 -42.63
CA ARG A 15 1.94 6.43 -42.04
C ARG A 15 0.56 7.07 -42.18
N PRO A 16 -0.08 7.52 -41.09
CA PRO A 16 -1.38 8.16 -41.18
C PRO A 16 -1.33 9.47 -41.98
N ASP A 17 -2.37 9.69 -42.80
CA ASP A 17 -2.52 10.83 -43.70
C ASP A 17 -2.39 12.19 -42.96
N PRO A 18 -1.42 13.05 -43.33
CA PRO A 18 -1.20 14.34 -42.70
C PRO A 18 -2.40 15.30 -42.85
N ALA A 19 -3.24 15.16 -43.88
CA ALA A 19 -4.43 15.98 -44.06
C ALA A 19 -5.54 15.65 -43.05
N ALA A 20 -5.65 14.40 -42.61
CA ALA A 20 -6.58 13.98 -41.57
C ALA A 20 -6.15 14.46 -40.18
N GLN A 21 -4.85 14.57 -39.94
CA GLN A 21 -4.30 15.07 -38.68
C GLN A 21 -4.50 16.58 -38.50
N ASP A 22 -4.40 17.38 -39.58
CA ASP A 22 -4.61 18.83 -39.50
C ASP A 22 -6.08 19.19 -39.23
N ARG A 23 -7.04 18.45 -39.81
CA ARG A 23 -8.47 18.65 -39.55
C ARG A 23 -8.84 18.40 -38.08
N ARG A 24 -8.30 17.34 -37.46
CA ARG A 24 -8.49 17.09 -36.02
C ARG A 24 -7.90 18.20 -35.14
N ARG A 25 -6.72 18.73 -35.49
CA ARG A 25 -6.10 19.85 -34.76
C ARG A 25 -6.91 21.14 -34.86
N ARG A 26 -7.55 21.41 -36.00
CA ARG A 26 -8.41 22.60 -36.18
C ARG A 26 -9.72 22.53 -35.38
N VAL A 27 -10.35 21.36 -35.27
CA VAL A 27 -11.55 21.17 -34.43
C VAL A 27 -11.24 21.35 -32.95
N LEU A 28 -10.13 20.78 -32.45
CA LEU A 28 -9.72 20.91 -31.05
C LEU A 28 -9.36 22.36 -30.66
N ARG A 29 -8.80 23.15 -31.59
CA ARG A 29 -8.50 24.58 -31.36
C ARG A 29 -9.75 25.47 -31.31
N ARG A 30 -10.87 25.04 -31.90
CA ARG A 30 -12.14 25.78 -31.83
C ARG A 30 -12.81 25.60 -30.45
N HIS A 31 -12.80 24.38 -29.91
CA HIS A 31 -13.37 24.10 -28.57
C HIS A 31 -12.57 24.70 -27.40
N ALA A 32 -11.27 24.99 -27.57
CA ALA A 32 -10.47 25.61 -26.52
C ALA A 32 -10.72 27.13 -26.33
N ARG A 33 -11.39 27.80 -27.27
CA ARG A 33 -11.67 29.25 -27.19
C ARG A 33 -12.95 29.60 -26.43
N ASP A 34 -13.86 28.64 -26.26
CA ASP A 34 -15.17 28.84 -25.64
C ASP A 34 -15.24 28.43 -24.16
N LEU A 35 -14.11 28.03 -23.56
CA LEU A 35 -14.01 27.71 -22.11
C LEU A 35 -13.50 28.90 -21.28
N ARG A 36 -13.94 30.13 -21.60
CA ARG A 36 -13.75 31.26 -20.69
C ARG A 36 -14.77 31.14 -19.56
N LEU A 37 -14.33 30.55 -18.44
CA LEU A 37 -15.12 30.45 -17.22
C LEU A 37 -15.68 31.84 -16.80
N PRO A 38 -16.96 31.94 -16.43
CA PRO A 38 -17.57 33.17 -15.94
C PRO A 38 -16.79 33.76 -14.76
N ARG A 39 -16.72 35.10 -14.69
CA ARG A 39 -15.99 35.86 -13.66
C ARG A 39 -16.38 35.52 -12.21
N GLU A 40 -17.53 34.90 -12.01
CA GLU A 40 -18.12 34.66 -10.68
C GLU A 40 -17.57 33.41 -9.95
N LEU A 41 -16.85 32.52 -10.64
CA LEU A 41 -16.17 31.37 -10.00
C LEU A 41 -14.81 31.73 -9.36
N ARG A 42 -14.35 32.99 -9.47
CA ARG A 42 -13.11 33.45 -8.82
C ARG A 42 -13.26 33.75 -7.32
N ALA A 43 -14.49 33.90 -6.82
CA ALA A 43 -14.74 34.31 -5.44
C ALA A 43 -14.66 33.15 -4.42
N ASN A 44 -14.69 31.89 -4.85
CA ASN A 44 -14.67 30.71 -3.96
C ASN A 44 -13.35 29.91 -4.03
N SER A 45 -12.25 30.55 -4.42
CA SER A 45 -10.91 29.99 -4.22
C SER A 45 -10.58 30.00 -2.73
N VAL A 46 -10.75 28.85 -2.07
CA VAL A 46 -10.36 28.62 -0.67
C VAL A 46 -8.82 28.55 -0.51
N CYS A 47 -8.05 28.77 -1.57
CA CYS A 47 -6.58 28.69 -1.57
C CYS A 47 -5.87 29.87 -0.86
N GLY A 48 -6.58 30.69 -0.08
CA GLY A 48 -6.01 31.83 0.66
C GLY A 48 -6.37 31.91 2.14
N ARG A 49 -7.14 30.96 2.69
CA ARG A 49 -7.44 30.97 4.14
C ARG A 49 -6.31 30.29 4.90
N THR A 50 -5.57 31.07 5.68
CA THR A 50 -4.59 30.55 6.63
C THR A 50 -5.30 29.56 7.56
N PRO A 51 -4.86 28.29 7.66
CA PRO A 51 -5.46 27.34 8.59
C PRO A 51 -5.31 27.84 10.03
N PRO A 52 -6.26 27.51 10.93
CA PRO A 52 -6.13 27.84 12.34
C PRO A 52 -4.83 27.24 12.91
N PRO A 53 -4.17 27.92 13.86
CA PRO A 53 -2.93 27.44 14.44
C PRO A 53 -3.16 26.05 15.07
N VAL A 54 -2.42 25.05 14.56
CA VAL A 54 -2.38 23.71 15.14
C VAL A 54 -1.80 23.84 16.57
N PRO A 55 -2.42 23.26 17.61
CA PRO A 55 -1.84 23.27 18.94
C PRO A 55 -0.41 22.71 18.88
N ARG A 56 0.55 23.49 19.39
CA ARG A 56 1.95 23.09 19.42
C ARG A 56 2.07 21.77 20.17
N ALA A 57 2.57 20.74 19.48
CA ALA A 57 3.05 19.54 20.15
C ALA A 57 4.03 19.96 21.26
N PRO A 58 4.04 19.28 22.42
CA PRO A 58 4.97 19.60 23.49
C PRO A 58 6.39 19.64 22.95
N ALA A 59 7.15 20.67 23.33
CA ALA A 59 8.51 20.86 22.88
C ALA A 59 9.32 19.59 23.14
N ARG A 60 9.74 18.92 22.07
CA ARG A 60 10.71 17.84 22.17
C ARG A 60 11.98 18.46 22.76
N ALA A 61 12.51 17.85 23.82
CA ALA A 61 13.76 18.29 24.43
C ALA A 61 14.84 18.49 23.33
N PRO A 62 15.69 19.52 23.42
CA PRO A 62 16.67 19.81 22.40
C PRO A 62 17.64 18.63 22.27
N GLY A 63 17.44 17.83 21.21
CA GLY A 63 18.40 16.82 20.80
C GLY A 63 19.69 17.54 20.39
N ARG A 64 20.80 17.16 21.01
CA ARG A 64 22.15 17.59 20.65
C ARG A 64 22.35 17.47 19.14
N ARG A 65 22.71 18.59 18.50
CA ARG A 65 23.07 18.65 17.06
C ARG A 65 24.49 18.13 16.88
N ASP A 66 24.64 16.83 16.98
CA ASP A 66 25.91 16.19 16.65
C ASP A 66 25.85 15.91 15.16
N GLY A 67 26.58 16.71 14.37
CA GLY A 67 26.65 16.72 12.90
C GLY A 67 27.28 15.46 12.29
N ARG A 68 26.83 14.28 12.73
CA ARG A 68 27.23 12.98 12.25
C ARG A 68 25.96 12.14 12.31
N HIS A 69 25.09 12.24 11.30
CA HIS A 69 23.98 11.29 11.18
C HIS A 69 24.62 9.89 11.09
N PRO A 70 24.51 9.04 12.13
CA PRO A 70 24.92 7.66 11.98
C PRO A 70 24.06 7.12 10.84
N ARG A 71 24.64 6.32 9.94
CA ARG A 71 23.90 5.61 8.89
C ARG A 71 22.72 4.93 9.58
N ALA A 72 21.55 5.55 9.47
CA ALA A 72 20.40 5.20 10.30
C ALA A 72 19.88 3.88 9.76
N ARG A 73 20.42 2.77 10.29
CA ARG A 73 19.71 1.49 10.24
C ARG A 73 18.32 1.81 10.74
N TYR A 74 17.30 1.51 9.94
CA TYR A 74 15.91 1.71 10.33
C TYR A 74 15.56 0.78 11.51
N THR A 75 16.04 1.17 12.69
CA THR A 75 15.72 0.62 13.99
C THR A 75 14.63 1.47 14.59
N ASP A 76 13.58 0.86 15.13
CA ASP A 76 12.60 1.62 15.92
C ASP A 76 13.27 2.30 17.13
N GLU A 77 12.53 3.10 17.90
CA GLU A 77 13.06 3.77 19.11
C GLU A 77 13.58 2.79 20.18
N ARG A 78 13.43 1.47 19.97
CA ARG A 78 13.87 0.36 20.83
C ARG A 78 15.02 -0.47 20.23
N GLY A 79 15.54 -0.10 19.06
CA GLY A 79 16.65 -0.81 18.43
C GLY A 79 16.25 -2.00 17.55
N THR A 80 14.96 -2.26 17.33
CA THR A 80 14.47 -3.43 16.59
C THR A 80 14.61 -3.24 15.07
N ASN A 81 15.18 -4.21 14.36
CA ASN A 81 15.38 -4.17 12.91
C ASN A 81 14.06 -4.43 12.15
N VAL A 82 13.30 -3.37 11.88
CA VAL A 82 11.97 -3.46 11.23
C VAL A 82 12.02 -4.14 9.85
N SER A 83 13.12 -4.02 9.12
CA SER A 83 13.24 -4.68 7.81
C SER A 83 13.22 -6.21 7.88
N GLU A 84 13.68 -6.79 8.99
CA GLU A 84 13.72 -8.25 9.12
C GLU A 84 12.38 -8.81 9.57
N ASP A 85 11.75 -8.18 10.56
CA ASP A 85 10.44 -8.57 11.11
C ASP A 85 9.29 -8.44 10.09
N VAL A 86 9.48 -7.63 9.05
CA VAL A 86 8.50 -7.43 7.98
C VAL A 86 8.81 -8.30 6.76
N ALA A 87 10.08 -8.63 6.51
CA ALA A 87 10.46 -9.47 5.38
C ALA A 87 10.07 -10.94 5.59
N LYS A 88 10.15 -11.45 6.82
CA LYS A 88 9.87 -12.86 7.14
C LYS A 88 8.60 -12.99 8.00
N PRO A 89 7.77 -14.03 7.79
CA PRO A 89 6.69 -14.32 8.72
C PRO A 89 7.26 -14.69 10.08
N ALA A 90 6.64 -14.18 11.16
CA ALA A 90 7.06 -14.53 12.51
C ALA A 90 6.59 -15.93 12.91
N ARG A 91 5.45 -16.37 12.35
CA ARG A 91 4.91 -17.72 12.51
C ARG A 91 4.20 -18.17 11.25
N GLU A 92 4.19 -19.47 11.05
CA GLU A 92 3.42 -20.17 10.03
C GLU A 92 2.55 -21.22 10.71
N TYR A 93 1.32 -21.34 10.22
CA TYR A 93 0.36 -22.35 10.68
C TYR A 93 -0.07 -23.13 9.45
N ALA A 94 0.18 -24.43 9.43
CA ALA A 94 0.09 -25.23 8.23
C ALA A 94 -0.77 -26.47 8.42
N THR A 95 -1.54 -26.80 7.39
CA THR A 95 -2.02 -28.15 7.08
C THR A 95 -1.33 -28.63 5.80
N ASP A 96 -1.73 -29.79 5.30
CA ASP A 96 -1.36 -30.30 3.98
C ASP A 96 -1.92 -29.46 2.82
N GLU A 97 -3.05 -28.77 3.04
CA GLU A 97 -3.72 -27.96 2.02
C GLU A 97 -3.31 -26.47 2.04
N ILE A 98 -3.06 -25.90 3.22
CA ILE A 98 -2.88 -24.45 3.38
C ILE A 98 -1.81 -24.09 4.41
N VAL A 99 -1.05 -23.04 4.11
CA VAL A 99 -0.16 -22.35 5.05
C VAL A 99 -0.69 -20.94 5.27
N VAL A 100 -0.96 -20.59 6.52
CA VAL A 100 -1.24 -19.23 6.98
C VAL A 100 0.04 -18.64 7.58
N GLU A 101 0.55 -17.60 6.93
CA GLU A 101 1.70 -16.83 7.39
C GLU A 101 1.24 -15.61 8.21
N TRP A 102 1.88 -15.38 9.36
CA TRP A 102 1.57 -14.25 10.22
C TRP A 102 2.79 -13.34 10.45
N ARG A 103 2.63 -12.06 10.06
CA ARG A 103 3.58 -10.96 10.23
C ARG A 103 3.01 -9.93 11.22
N PRO A 104 3.20 -10.10 12.55
CA PRO A 104 2.60 -9.23 13.57
C PRO A 104 2.96 -7.75 13.40
N SER A 105 4.19 -7.44 12.95
CA SER A 105 4.66 -6.07 12.75
C SER A 105 3.84 -5.28 11.71
N LEU A 106 3.12 -5.97 10.81
CA LEU A 106 2.22 -5.34 9.85
C LEU A 106 0.79 -5.19 10.38
N CYS A 107 0.44 -5.76 11.53
CA CYS A 107 -0.92 -5.74 12.03
C CYS A 107 -1.23 -4.39 12.70
N TYR A 108 -2.22 -3.64 12.19
CA TYR A 108 -2.77 -2.48 12.89
C TYR A 108 -4.03 -2.80 13.70
N HIS A 109 -4.35 -4.09 13.86
CA HIS A 109 -5.53 -4.60 14.55
C HIS A 109 -6.85 -4.05 13.98
N SER A 110 -7.10 -4.32 12.70
CA SER A 110 -8.42 -4.07 12.09
C SER A 110 -9.52 -4.98 12.64
N GLN A 111 -9.14 -6.13 13.24
CA GLN A 111 -10.03 -7.17 13.78
C GLN A 111 -10.89 -7.91 12.74
N ASN A 112 -10.73 -7.61 11.45
CA ASN A 112 -11.49 -8.28 10.38
C ASN A 112 -11.34 -9.81 10.39
N CYS A 113 -10.15 -10.34 10.70
CA CYS A 113 -9.92 -11.79 10.73
C CYS A 113 -10.73 -12.48 11.85
N ILE A 114 -10.72 -11.90 13.05
CA ILE A 114 -11.44 -12.42 14.22
C ILE A 114 -12.95 -12.32 13.99
N ALA A 115 -13.42 -11.20 13.42
CA ALA A 115 -14.83 -11.01 13.10
C ALA A 115 -15.31 -11.98 12.00
N ALA A 116 -14.46 -12.27 11.01
CA ALA A 116 -14.83 -13.13 9.88
C ALA A 116 -14.82 -14.62 10.23
N LEU A 117 -13.85 -15.07 11.04
CA LEU A 117 -13.66 -16.50 11.31
C LEU A 117 -13.10 -16.75 12.73
N PRO A 118 -13.90 -16.54 13.79
CA PRO A 118 -13.44 -16.61 15.18
C PRO A 118 -13.03 -18.02 15.62
N GLY A 119 -13.53 -19.07 14.95
CA GLY A 119 -13.06 -20.45 15.19
C GLY A 119 -11.58 -20.61 14.85
N VAL A 120 -11.12 -19.94 13.80
CA VAL A 120 -9.71 -19.97 13.34
C VAL A 120 -8.86 -18.91 14.03
N PHE A 121 -9.35 -17.68 14.18
CA PHE A 121 -8.59 -16.55 14.74
C PHE A 121 -9.11 -16.13 16.11
N ASP A 122 -8.38 -16.47 17.17
CA ASP A 122 -8.76 -16.20 18.56
C ASP A 122 -7.57 -15.65 19.38
N PRO A 123 -7.55 -14.35 19.72
CA PRO A 123 -6.48 -13.72 20.50
C PRO A 123 -6.27 -14.28 21.90
N GLU A 124 -7.28 -14.94 22.49
CA GLU A 124 -7.21 -15.52 23.82
C GLU A 124 -6.60 -16.93 23.79
N ARG A 125 -6.66 -17.61 22.65
CA ARG A 125 -6.14 -18.97 22.47
C ARG A 125 -4.65 -19.01 22.16
N ARG A 126 -3.99 -20.11 22.51
CA ARG A 126 -2.60 -20.43 22.14
C ARG A 126 -2.54 -21.85 21.54
N PRO A 127 -2.22 -22.03 20.25
CA PRO A 127 -1.99 -20.99 19.24
C PRO A 127 -3.25 -20.16 18.94
N TRP A 128 -3.06 -18.87 18.62
CA TRP A 128 -4.17 -17.95 18.34
C TRP A 128 -4.76 -18.14 16.93
N ILE A 129 -4.03 -18.86 16.06
CA ILE A 129 -4.52 -19.30 14.74
C ILE A 129 -4.63 -20.83 14.78
N ASP A 130 -5.83 -21.34 14.54
CA ASP A 130 -6.11 -22.77 14.37
C ASP A 130 -6.58 -23.03 12.94
N VAL A 131 -5.66 -23.44 12.07
CA VAL A 131 -5.94 -23.71 10.65
C VAL A 131 -6.70 -25.02 10.43
N SER A 132 -6.91 -25.84 11.46
CA SER A 132 -7.72 -27.05 11.38
C SER A 132 -9.22 -26.80 11.64
N ALA A 133 -9.57 -25.61 12.16
CA ALA A 133 -10.92 -25.29 12.60
C ALA A 133 -11.90 -24.90 11.47
N ALA A 134 -11.44 -24.78 10.22
CA ALA A 134 -12.29 -24.42 9.07
C ALA A 134 -11.71 -24.94 7.75
N GLY A 135 -12.53 -24.93 6.69
CA GLY A 135 -12.09 -25.31 5.35
C GLY A 135 -11.16 -24.26 4.73
N THR A 136 -10.26 -24.72 3.85
CA THR A 136 -9.24 -23.92 3.19
C THR A 136 -9.78 -22.62 2.56
N ASP A 137 -10.89 -22.69 1.82
CA ASP A 137 -11.48 -21.52 1.16
C ASP A 137 -12.03 -20.49 2.15
N GLN A 138 -12.55 -20.93 3.30
CA GLN A 138 -13.02 -20.04 4.36
C GLN A 138 -11.84 -19.30 5.01
N ILE A 139 -10.72 -20.00 5.22
CA ILE A 139 -9.49 -19.41 5.76
C ILE A 139 -8.94 -18.38 4.78
N GLU A 140 -8.85 -18.71 3.48
CA GLU A 140 -8.39 -17.77 2.44
C GLU A 140 -9.27 -16.52 2.38
N ALA A 141 -10.60 -16.68 2.40
CA ALA A 141 -11.53 -15.55 2.41
C ALA A 141 -11.34 -14.66 3.66
N ALA A 142 -11.17 -15.26 4.84
CA ALA A 142 -10.94 -14.52 6.08
C ALA A 142 -9.58 -13.79 6.07
N VAL A 143 -8.52 -14.42 5.58
CA VAL A 143 -7.20 -13.80 5.44
C VAL A 143 -7.22 -12.66 4.42
N ALA A 144 -7.96 -12.80 3.32
CA ALA A 144 -8.10 -11.76 2.30
C ALA A 144 -8.68 -10.45 2.86
N LEU A 145 -9.50 -10.52 3.91
CA LEU A 145 -10.05 -9.37 4.63
C LEU A 145 -9.01 -8.61 5.46
N CYS A 146 -7.81 -9.16 5.68
CA CYS A 146 -6.71 -8.44 6.31
C CYS A 146 -6.28 -7.28 5.41
N PRO A 147 -6.47 -6.01 5.82
CA PRO A 147 -6.15 -4.86 4.99
C PRO A 147 -4.65 -4.52 5.03
N SER A 148 -3.92 -5.00 6.04
CA SER A 148 -2.53 -4.62 6.26
C SER A 148 -1.49 -5.58 5.69
N GLY A 149 -1.92 -6.75 5.21
CA GLY A 149 -1.01 -7.82 4.77
C GLY A 149 -0.31 -8.54 5.92
N ALA A 150 -0.77 -8.36 7.18
CA ALA A 150 -0.24 -9.09 8.33
C ALA A 150 -0.57 -10.59 8.30
N LEU A 151 -1.59 -10.97 7.53
CA LEU A 151 -1.94 -12.35 7.23
C LEU A 151 -1.82 -12.54 5.72
N SER A 152 -1.21 -13.65 5.32
CA SER A 152 -1.19 -14.15 3.95
C SER A 152 -1.37 -15.67 3.95
N THR A 153 -1.89 -16.19 2.85
CA THR A 153 -2.03 -17.63 2.63
C THR A 153 -1.16 -18.07 1.47
N ARG A 154 -0.73 -19.32 1.53
CA ARG A 154 -0.13 -20.01 0.39
C ARG A 154 -0.55 -21.48 0.43
N ARG A 155 -0.82 -22.06 -0.73
CA ARG A 155 -1.04 -23.51 -0.86
C ARG A 155 0.31 -24.19 -1.15
N PRO A 156 0.72 -25.24 -0.39
CA PRO A 156 2.00 -25.91 -0.58
C PRO A 156 2.21 -26.44 -2.00
N ASN A 157 1.16 -26.95 -2.63
CA ASN A 157 1.20 -27.64 -3.92
C ASN A 157 0.71 -26.78 -5.10
N THR A 158 0.59 -25.47 -4.91
CA THR A 158 0.16 -24.55 -5.97
C THR A 158 1.19 -23.46 -6.13
N GLU A 159 1.73 -23.33 -7.35
CA GLU A 159 2.54 -22.17 -7.68
C GLU A 159 1.68 -20.92 -7.61
N THR A 160 2.07 -19.98 -6.74
CA THR A 160 1.41 -18.69 -6.64
C THR A 160 1.80 -17.87 -7.86
N ARG A 161 0.88 -17.72 -8.81
CA ARG A 161 1.06 -16.78 -9.92
C ARG A 161 0.90 -15.36 -9.37
N VAL A 162 2.00 -14.63 -9.27
CA VAL A 162 1.96 -13.19 -9.00
C VAL A 162 1.68 -12.49 -10.32
N ASP A 163 0.44 -12.06 -10.51
CA ASP A 163 0.09 -11.27 -11.69
C ASP A 163 0.72 -9.87 -11.58
N THR A 164 1.83 -9.67 -12.30
CA THR A 164 2.59 -8.41 -12.30
C THR A 164 1.85 -7.26 -13.01
N ASN A 165 0.68 -7.53 -13.58
CA ASN A 165 -0.18 -6.56 -14.27
C ASN A 165 -1.28 -5.97 -13.36
N ASP A 166 -1.34 -6.34 -12.08
CA ASP A 166 -2.30 -5.72 -11.17
C ASP A 166 -1.98 -4.23 -11.00
N ALA A 167 -2.97 -3.40 -11.34
CA ALA A 167 -2.88 -1.96 -11.15
C ALA A 167 -2.58 -1.65 -9.68
N THR A 168 -1.58 -0.82 -9.42
CA THR A 168 -1.30 -0.37 -8.07
C THR A 168 -2.42 0.53 -7.59
N GLU A 169 -3.10 0.12 -6.52
CA GLU A 169 -4.18 0.88 -5.91
C GLU A 169 -3.72 1.46 -4.57
N VAL A 170 -4.04 2.74 -4.33
CA VAL A 170 -3.80 3.42 -3.06
C VAL A 170 -5.13 3.97 -2.54
N ARG A 171 -5.56 3.49 -1.37
CA ARG A 171 -6.79 3.94 -0.70
C ARG A 171 -6.47 4.64 0.62
N ALA A 172 -6.99 5.84 0.81
CA ALA A 172 -6.99 6.50 2.11
C ALA A 172 -8.23 6.06 2.91
N ILE A 173 -8.02 5.43 4.07
CA ILE A 173 -9.11 5.07 4.98
C ILE A 173 -9.42 6.26 5.87
N PRO A 174 -10.68 6.72 5.99
CA PRO A 174 -11.05 7.84 6.87
C PRO A 174 -10.46 7.69 8.27
N ASN A 175 -9.86 8.75 8.80
CA ASN A 175 -9.20 8.76 10.11
C ASN A 175 -8.11 7.68 10.29
N GLY A 176 -7.62 7.10 9.20
CA GLY A 176 -6.86 5.85 9.18
C GLY A 176 -5.67 5.83 8.21
N PRO A 177 -5.07 4.64 8.01
CA PRO A 177 -3.88 4.47 7.19
C PRO A 177 -4.13 4.64 5.68
N LEU A 178 -3.04 4.66 4.91
CA LEU A 178 -3.06 4.41 3.47
C LEU A 178 -2.96 2.89 3.24
N ILE A 179 -3.94 2.30 2.58
CA ILE A 179 -3.92 0.91 2.15
C ILE A 179 -3.42 0.86 0.72
N LEU A 180 -2.30 0.15 0.50
CA LEU A 180 -1.74 -0.05 -0.82
C LEU A 180 -1.95 -1.52 -1.23
N ARG A 181 -2.30 -1.75 -2.49
CA ARG A 181 -2.45 -3.07 -3.12
C ARG A 181 -1.73 -3.10 -4.47
N GLY A 182 -1.15 -4.25 -4.82
CA GLY A 182 -0.42 -4.48 -6.06
C GLY A 182 1.00 -4.97 -5.78
N ASN A 183 1.89 -4.97 -6.79
CA ASN A 183 3.27 -5.41 -6.60
C ASN A 183 4.14 -4.33 -5.94
N LEU A 184 4.19 -4.32 -4.60
CA LEU A 184 4.80 -3.22 -3.85
C LEU A 184 6.23 -3.56 -3.41
N ARG A 185 7.12 -2.59 -3.61
CA ARG A 185 8.46 -2.56 -3.01
C ARG A 185 8.53 -1.40 -2.01
N VAL A 186 8.70 -1.71 -0.72
CA VAL A 186 8.78 -0.70 0.33
C VAL A 186 10.25 -0.45 0.68
N VAL A 187 10.68 0.81 0.55
CA VAL A 187 12.07 1.23 0.81
C VAL A 187 12.07 2.25 1.93
N GLY A 188 12.99 2.08 2.89
CA GLY A 188 13.20 3.00 4.00
C GLY A 188 13.87 4.31 3.56
N ALA A 189 13.87 5.30 4.45
CA ALA A 189 14.54 6.58 4.20
C ALA A 189 16.07 6.45 4.03
N ASP A 190 16.64 5.35 4.53
CA ASP A 190 18.04 4.95 4.36
C ASP A 190 18.34 4.29 3.00
N GLY A 191 17.32 4.13 2.14
CA GLY A 191 17.43 3.43 0.86
C GLY A 191 17.42 1.91 0.99
N LYS A 192 17.34 1.36 2.20
CA LYS A 192 17.26 -0.08 2.42
C LYS A 192 15.86 -0.59 2.05
N GLU A 193 15.81 -1.69 1.31
CA GLU A 193 14.54 -2.37 1.10
C GLU A 193 14.04 -2.98 2.41
N LEU A 194 12.83 -2.61 2.80
CA LEU A 194 12.18 -3.14 4.01
C LEU A 194 11.46 -4.44 3.69
N THR A 195 10.71 -4.49 2.58
CA THR A 195 9.93 -5.67 2.19
C THR A 195 9.37 -5.55 0.76
N ARG A 196 8.93 -6.68 0.21
CA ARG A 196 8.09 -6.78 -0.99
C ARG A 196 6.81 -7.52 -0.64
N LEU A 197 5.66 -6.89 -0.88
CA LEU A 197 4.35 -7.39 -0.46
C LEU A 197 3.29 -7.04 -1.51
N GLN A 198 2.18 -7.78 -1.51
CA GLN A 198 1.01 -7.46 -2.35
C GLN A 198 0.05 -6.45 -1.71
N LYS A 199 0.14 -6.30 -0.39
CA LYS A 199 -0.78 -5.47 0.40
C LYS A 199 -0.06 -4.93 1.63
N VAL A 200 -0.22 -3.64 1.93
CA VAL A 200 0.37 -3.02 3.11
C VAL A 200 -0.47 -1.84 3.61
N ALA A 201 -0.48 -1.62 4.93
CA ALA A 201 -1.02 -0.41 5.54
C ALA A 201 0.12 0.53 5.95
N LEU A 202 0.19 1.72 5.34
CA LEU A 202 1.17 2.74 5.66
C LEU A 202 0.61 3.80 6.61
N CYS A 203 1.46 4.26 7.51
CA CYS A 203 1.12 5.28 8.49
C CYS A 203 0.86 6.62 7.80
N ARG A 204 -0.35 7.17 8.03
CA ARG A 204 -0.73 8.52 7.60
C ARG A 204 -0.77 9.55 8.74
N CYS A 205 -1.00 9.10 9.97
CA CYS A 205 -1.17 9.99 11.14
C CYS A 205 0.15 10.56 11.72
N GLY A 206 1.31 10.06 11.29
CA GLY A 206 2.62 10.43 11.82
C GLY A 206 3.01 9.79 13.17
N GLN A 207 2.09 9.09 13.84
CA GLN A 207 2.28 8.63 15.22
C GLN A 207 2.64 7.14 15.37
N SER A 208 2.77 6.40 14.25
CA SER A 208 3.22 5.00 14.29
C SER A 208 4.61 4.87 14.89
N ARG A 209 4.83 3.88 15.76
CA ARG A 209 6.16 3.50 16.26
C ARG A 209 6.87 2.52 15.32
N ASN A 210 6.15 1.96 14.36
CA ASN A 210 6.66 1.05 13.34
C ASN A 210 6.56 1.66 11.94
N LYS A 211 7.12 2.85 11.73
CA LYS A 211 7.07 3.49 10.40
C LYS A 211 7.80 2.62 9.35
N PRO A 212 7.59 2.83 8.05
CA PRO A 212 6.47 3.55 7.45
C PRO A 212 5.12 2.84 7.64
N PHE A 213 5.07 1.66 8.29
CA PHE A 213 3.86 0.88 8.50
C PHE A 213 2.93 1.49 9.55
N CYS A 214 1.64 1.18 9.44
CA CYS A 214 0.66 1.53 10.45
C CYS A 214 0.63 0.48 11.57
N ASP A 215 0.72 0.93 12.82
CA ASP A 215 0.65 0.10 14.04
C ASP A 215 -0.67 0.31 14.82
N GLY A 216 -1.64 1.00 14.22
CA GLY A 216 -2.91 1.34 14.88
C GLY A 216 -2.88 2.62 15.72
N SER A 217 -1.72 3.29 15.87
CA SER A 217 -1.61 4.52 16.69
C SER A 217 -2.56 5.65 16.29
N HIS A 218 -3.06 5.66 15.04
CA HIS A 218 -4.06 6.63 14.57
C HIS A 218 -5.35 6.63 15.41
N LYS A 219 -5.78 5.45 15.90
CA LYS A 219 -6.95 5.33 16.80
C LYS A 219 -6.67 6.02 18.14
N ARG A 220 -5.50 5.72 18.73
CA ARG A 220 -5.07 6.23 20.03
C ARG A 220 -4.89 7.74 20.05
N VAL A 221 -4.40 8.33 18.96
CA VAL A 221 -4.19 9.78 18.87
C VAL A 221 -5.39 10.55 18.30
N GLY A 222 -6.50 9.86 18.00
CA GLY A 222 -7.68 10.48 17.42
C GLY A 222 -7.42 11.20 16.10
N PHE A 223 -6.60 10.60 15.21
CA PHE A 223 -6.26 11.20 13.93
C PHE A 223 -7.52 11.50 13.10
N ARG A 224 -7.61 12.72 12.56
CA ARG A 224 -8.70 13.14 11.67
C ARG A 224 -8.11 13.72 10.38
N ASP A 225 -8.56 13.21 9.24
CA ASP A 225 -8.09 13.62 7.91
C ASP A 225 -9.09 14.50 7.15
N GLY A 226 -10.27 14.74 7.72
CA GLY A 226 -11.31 15.61 7.17
C GLY A 226 -12.37 16.00 8.21
N PRO A 227 -13.33 16.85 7.85
CA PRO A 227 -14.46 17.15 8.72
C PRO A 227 -15.25 15.87 9.02
N ALA A 228 -15.79 15.77 10.24
CA ALA A 228 -16.65 14.65 10.62
C ALA A 228 -17.80 14.58 9.61
N SER A 229 -17.89 13.45 8.89
CA SER A 229 -19.03 13.14 8.01
C SER A 229 -20.14 12.51 8.84
#